data_AF-A0A927N614-F1
#
_entry.id   AF-A0A927N614-F1
#
_cell.length_a   1.000
_cell.length_b   1.000
_cell.length_c   1.000
_cell.angle_alpha   90.00
_cell.angle_beta   90.00
_cell.angle_gamma   90.00
#
_symmetry.space_group_name_H-M   'P 1'
#
loop_
_entity.id
_entity.type
_entity.pdbx_description
1 polymer ?
#
loop_
_entity_poly.entity_id
_entity_poly.type
_entity_poly.pdbx_seq_one_letter_code
_entity_poly.pdbx_strand_id
1 'polypeptide(L)'
;MNEVKYKVVNSEEAQNVLLGCGIYPTKKGYNYLLAAIEIFRGPTHNLCDLYKQVANIFQVTPASVERCIRTCINEAFYTSSFMYLNKFFRSDIFKQNTYLSSGDFIGIIATYLDIIDAPAMKWIPTDTKE
;
A
#
# COMPACT_ATOMS: atom_id res chain seq x y z
N MET A 1 -6.05 29.68 3.86
CA MET A 1 -5.53 28.43 3.30
C MET A 1 -5.12 27.55 4.47
N ASN A 2 -5.85 26.48 4.76
CA ASN A 2 -5.48 25.56 5.82
C ASN A 2 -4.33 24.67 5.33
N GLU A 3 -3.16 24.80 5.95
CA GLU A 3 -2.06 23.85 5.81
C GLU A 3 -2.52 22.51 6.35
N VAL A 4 -2.87 21.58 5.45
CA VAL A 4 -3.03 20.18 5.83
C VAL A 4 -1.64 19.64 6.15
N LYS A 5 -1.28 19.67 7.43
CA LYS A 5 -0.06 19.01 7.92
C LYS A 5 -0.31 17.50 7.93
N TYR A 6 0.11 16.82 6.87
CA TYR A 6 0.18 15.36 6.85
C TYR A 6 1.20 14.94 7.92
N LYS A 7 0.72 14.33 8.99
CA LYS A 7 1.59 13.76 10.03
C LYS A 7 2.21 12.50 9.45
N VAL A 8 3.40 12.60 8.85
CA VAL A 8 4.18 11.48 8.32
C VAL A 8 4.25 10.38 9.39
N VAL A 9 3.38 9.39 9.28
CA VAL A 9 3.45 8.14 10.02
C VAL A 9 4.56 7.36 9.35
N ASN A 10 5.77 7.60 9.83
CA ASN A 10 6.94 6.82 9.49
C ASN A 10 6.79 5.42 10.11
N SER A 11 5.84 4.62 9.61
CA SER A 11 5.64 3.24 10.05
C SER A 11 6.83 2.45 9.55
N GLU A 12 7.71 2.10 10.47
CA GLU A 12 8.84 1.19 10.26
C GLU A 12 8.35 -0.13 9.61
N GLU A 13 7.14 -0.55 9.94
CA GLU A 13 6.47 -1.71 9.36
C GLU A 13 6.18 -1.53 7.86
N ALA A 14 5.66 -0.37 7.43
CA ALA A 14 5.46 -0.08 6.00
C ALA A 14 6.78 -0.17 5.22
N GLN A 15 7.86 0.36 5.80
CA GLN A 15 9.20 0.28 5.21
C GLN A 15 9.66 -1.18 5.09
N ASN A 16 9.52 -1.96 6.17
CA ASN A 16 9.89 -3.38 6.19
C ASN A 16 9.11 -4.20 5.16
N VAL A 17 7.83 -3.91 4.97
CA VAL A 17 7.00 -4.54 3.94
C VAL A 17 7.54 -4.24 2.54
N LEU A 18 7.77 -2.96 2.22
CA LEU A 18 8.27 -2.56 0.91
C LEU A 18 9.66 -3.14 0.61
N LEU A 19 10.56 -3.12 1.60
CA LEU A 19 11.90 -3.68 1.49
C LEU A 19 11.86 -5.18 1.19
N GLY A 20 11.04 -5.95 1.91
CA GLY A 20 10.91 -7.37 1.65
C GLY A 20 10.18 -7.70 0.35
N CYS A 21 9.36 -6.79 -0.16
CA CYS A 21 8.82 -6.85 -1.53
C CYS A 21 9.84 -6.45 -2.61
N GLY A 22 11.10 -6.14 -2.28
CA GLY A 22 12.13 -5.75 -3.25
C GLY A 22 11.99 -4.31 -3.77
N ILE A 23 11.23 -3.48 -3.06
CA ILE A 23 11.04 -2.06 -3.37
C ILE A 23 11.96 -1.27 -2.43
N TYR A 24 13.05 -0.73 -2.99
CA TYR A 24 14.13 -0.09 -2.23
C TYR A 24 14.04 1.45 -2.23
N PRO A 25 14.57 2.14 -1.20
CA PRO A 25 14.54 3.60 -1.07
C PRO A 25 15.18 4.40 -2.22
N THR A 26 16.05 3.78 -3.01
CA THR A 26 16.67 4.41 -4.19
C THR A 26 15.67 4.69 -5.32
N LYS A 27 14.52 4.01 -5.33
CA LYS A 27 13.46 4.20 -6.33
C LYS A 27 12.52 5.32 -5.86
N LYS A 28 12.22 6.30 -6.72
CA LYS A 28 11.25 7.38 -6.41
C LYS A 28 9.90 6.84 -5.95
N GLY A 29 9.44 5.73 -6.56
CA GLY A 29 8.18 5.09 -6.21
C GLY A 29 8.13 4.53 -4.78
N TYR A 30 9.27 4.28 -4.12
CA TYR A 30 9.31 3.87 -2.72
C TYR A 30 8.70 4.93 -1.80
N ASN A 31 9.19 6.17 -1.89
CA ASN A 31 8.67 7.26 -1.06
C ASN A 31 7.22 7.61 -1.41
N TYR A 32 6.85 7.47 -2.69
CA TYR A 32 5.46 7.66 -3.11
C TYR A 32 4.53 6.57 -2.55
N LEU A 33 4.99 5.32 -2.49
CA LEU A 33 4.24 4.22 -1.90
C LEU A 33 4.04 4.42 -0.40
N LEU A 34 5.08 4.81 0.35
CA LEU A 34 4.95 5.10 1.78
C LEU A 34 3.88 6.17 2.05
N ALA A 35 3.95 7.30 1.34
CA ALA A 35 2.93 8.34 1.46
C ALA A 35 1.55 7.86 1.01
N ALA A 36 1.46 7.08 -0.07
CA ALA A 36 0.18 6.55 -0.54
C ALA A 36 -0.48 5.59 0.46
N ILE A 37 0.30 4.70 1.07
CA ILE A 37 -0.15 3.77 2.13
C ILE A 37 -0.68 4.55 3.33
N GLU A 38 0.05 5.58 3.74
CA GLU A 38 -0.31 6.41 4.90
C GLU A 38 -1.58 7.24 4.69
N ILE A 39 -1.83 7.69 3.46
CA ILE A 39 -2.98 8.55 3.10
C ILE A 39 -4.20 7.71 2.69
N PHE A 40 -4.03 6.43 2.37
CA PHE A 40 -5.12 5.56 1.94
C PHE A 40 -6.20 5.44 3.03
N ARG A 41 -7.47 5.60 2.67
CA ARG A 41 -8.62 5.56 3.61
C ARG A 41 -9.66 4.51 3.23
N GLY A 42 -9.26 3.45 2.53
CA GLY A 42 -10.14 2.34 2.19
C GLY A 42 -10.74 2.41 0.77
N PRO A 43 -11.71 1.53 0.47
CA PRO A 43 -12.14 1.22 -0.90
C PRO A 43 -12.87 2.37 -1.61
N THR A 44 -13.41 3.35 -0.88
CA THR A 44 -14.01 4.55 -1.47
C THR A 44 -12.97 5.60 -1.88
N HIS A 45 -11.71 5.41 -1.49
CA HIS A 45 -10.64 6.35 -1.80
C HIS A 45 -10.23 6.20 -3.28
N ASN A 46 -10.53 7.22 -4.07
CA ASN A 46 -10.17 7.26 -5.48
C ASN A 46 -8.64 7.32 -5.66
N LEU A 47 -8.06 6.35 -6.38
CA LEU A 47 -6.63 6.30 -6.69
C LEU A 47 -6.11 7.57 -7.37
N CYS A 48 -6.89 8.19 -8.25
CA CYS A 48 -6.50 9.44 -8.91
C CYS A 48 -6.34 10.57 -7.89
N ASP A 49 -7.20 10.63 -6.88
CA ASP A 49 -7.12 11.65 -5.84
C ASP A 49 -6.01 11.34 -4.83
N LEU A 50 -5.73 10.06 -4.58
CA LEU A 50 -4.55 9.63 -3.83
C LEU A 50 -3.26 10.09 -4.52
N TYR A 51 -3.15 9.87 -5.83
CA TYR A 51 -1.99 10.31 -6.61
C TYR A 51 -1.84 11.84 -6.62
N LYS A 52 -2.94 12.60 -6.65
CA LYS A 52 -2.90 14.07 -6.49
C LYS A 52 -2.37 14.49 -5.13
N GLN A 53 -2.81 13.84 -4.06
CA GLN A 53 -2.34 14.15 -2.70
C GLN A 53 -0.84 13.87 -2.54
N VAL A 54 -0.38 12.70 -3.00
CA VAL A 54 1.04 12.35 -3.00
C VAL A 54 1.83 13.31 -3.89
N ALA A 55 1.32 13.65 -5.08
CA ALA A 55 1.96 14.60 -5.98
C ALA A 55 2.16 15.99 -5.33
N ASN A 56 1.18 16.45 -4.57
CA ASN A 56 1.28 17.71 -3.81
C ASN A 56 2.35 17.65 -2.71
N ILE A 57 2.51 16.52 -2.03
CA ILE A 57 3.55 16.35 -0.99
C ILE A 57 4.95 16.43 -1.60
N PHE A 58 5.16 15.79 -2.75
CA PHE A 58 6.48 15.69 -3.39
C PHE A 58 6.72 16.75 -4.48
N GLN A 59 5.78 17.68 -4.70
CA GLN A 59 5.86 18.73 -5.72
C GLN A 59 6.13 18.17 -7.13
N VAL A 60 5.40 17.11 -7.51
CA VAL A 60 5.48 16.45 -8.82
C VAL A 60 4.10 16.36 -9.48
N THR A 61 4.00 15.70 -10.64
CA THR A 61 2.70 15.48 -11.29
C THR A 61 2.03 14.18 -10.82
N PRO A 62 0.70 14.10 -10.76
CA PRO A 62 -0.01 12.86 -10.43
C PRO A 62 0.35 11.69 -11.37
N ALA A 63 0.56 11.99 -12.66
CA ALA A 63 0.99 10.99 -13.65
C ALA A 63 2.40 10.43 -13.36
N SER A 64 3.32 11.25 -12.85
CA SER A 64 4.64 10.78 -12.43
C SER A 64 4.54 9.88 -11.20
N VAL A 65 3.64 10.19 -10.26
CA VAL A 65 3.39 9.37 -9.07
C VAL A 65 2.87 7.99 -9.48
N GLU A 66 1.79 7.94 -10.26
CA GLU A 66 1.21 6.70 -10.80
C GLU A 66 2.28 5.84 -11.47
N ARG A 67 3.04 6.42 -12.41
CA ARG A 67 4.03 5.69 -13.18
C ARG A 67 5.11 5.11 -12.29
N CYS A 68 5.66 5.89 -11.36
CA CYS A 68 6.71 5.43 -10.45
C CYS A 68 6.22 4.33 -9.51
N ILE A 69 5.00 4.45 -8.99
CA ILE A 69 4.37 3.42 -8.14
C ILE A 69 4.19 2.12 -8.94
N ARG A 70 3.57 2.21 -10.12
CA ARG A 70 3.33 1.04 -10.97
C ARG A 70 4.63 0.37 -11.39
N THR A 71 5.69 1.12 -11.73
CA THR A 71 7.00 0.55 -12.04
C THR A 71 7.56 -0.27 -10.86
N CYS A 72 7.50 0.25 -9.64
CA CYS A 72 7.99 -0.47 -8.47
C CYS A 72 7.22 -1.76 -8.21
N ILE A 73 5.89 -1.71 -8.33
CA ILE A 73 5.02 -2.87 -8.13
C ILE A 73 5.26 -3.92 -9.21
N ASN A 74 5.34 -3.52 -10.48
CA ASN A 74 5.62 -4.44 -11.58
C ASN A 74 6.98 -5.12 -11.42
N GLU A 75 8.02 -4.39 -11.00
CA GLU A 75 9.33 -4.99 -10.71
C GLU A 75 9.25 -6.02 -9.59
N ALA A 76 8.53 -5.72 -8.49
CA ALA A 76 8.31 -6.66 -7.39
C ALA A 76 7.55 -7.92 -7.82
N PHE A 77 6.66 -7.82 -8.82
CA PHE A 77 6.01 -8.96 -9.47
C PHE A 77 6.97 -9.79 -10.31
N TYR A 78 7.75 -9.16 -11.18
CA TYR A 78 8.71 -9.86 -12.04
C TYR A 78 9.73 -10.67 -11.24
N THR A 79 10.16 -10.17 -10.08
CA THR A 79 11.10 -10.88 -9.21
C THR A 79 10.44 -11.87 -8.24
N SER A 80 9.11 -12.03 -8.30
CA SER A 80 8.30 -12.79 -7.32
C SER A 80 8.48 -12.33 -5.87
N SER A 81 9.03 -11.13 -5.64
CA SER A 81 9.30 -10.59 -4.30
C SER A 81 8.01 -10.22 -3.56
N PHE A 82 6.90 -10.01 -4.27
CA PHE A 82 5.58 -9.81 -3.65
C PHE A 82 5.12 -11.01 -2.79
N MET A 83 5.63 -12.22 -3.01
CA MET A 83 5.33 -13.37 -2.15
C MET A 83 5.77 -13.16 -0.70
N TYR A 84 6.66 -12.20 -0.45
CA TYR A 84 7.00 -11.75 0.89
C TYR A 84 5.77 -11.26 1.68
N LEU A 85 4.72 -10.77 1.01
CA LEU A 85 3.45 -10.41 1.64
C LEU A 85 2.82 -11.58 2.42
N ASN A 86 2.96 -12.82 1.94
CA ASN A 86 2.44 -14.01 2.64
C ASN A 86 3.03 -14.17 4.05
N LYS A 87 4.27 -13.70 4.28
CA LYS A 87 4.90 -13.76 5.61
C LYS A 87 4.19 -12.88 6.62
N PHE A 88 3.65 -11.74 6.19
CA PHE A 88 2.90 -10.84 7.04
C PHE A 88 1.51 -11.38 7.38
N PHE A 89 0.84 -12.01 6.41
CA PHE A 89 -0.48 -12.61 6.61
C PHE A 89 -0.45 -14.02 7.22
N ARG A 90 0.75 -14.59 7.44
CA ARG A 90 0.95 -15.97 7.92
C ARG A 90 0.11 -17.00 7.15
N SER A 91 -0.11 -16.75 5.87
CA SER A 91 -1.01 -17.52 5.01
C SER A 91 -0.54 -17.43 3.55
N ASP A 92 -0.77 -18.49 2.77
CA ASP A 92 -0.36 -18.58 1.36
C ASP A 92 -1.44 -17.97 0.44
N ILE A 93 -1.62 -16.66 0.56
CA ILE A 93 -2.68 -15.90 -0.15
C ILE A 93 -2.20 -15.55 -1.56
N PHE A 94 -0.99 -15.01 -1.67
CA PHE A 94 -0.42 -14.51 -2.92
C PHE A 94 0.44 -15.59 -3.58
N LYS A 95 0.04 -16.04 -4.76
CA LYS A 95 0.77 -17.04 -5.56
C LYS A 95 1.52 -16.37 -6.69
N GLN A 96 2.48 -17.06 -7.31
CA GLN A 96 3.34 -16.52 -8.37
C GLN A 96 2.59 -15.83 -9.53
N ASN A 97 1.35 -16.25 -9.82
CA ASN A 97 0.52 -15.69 -10.89
C ASN A 97 -0.53 -14.68 -10.39
N THR A 98 -0.53 -14.33 -9.11
CA THR A 98 -1.43 -13.31 -8.57
C THR A 98 -0.92 -11.94 -8.97
N TYR A 99 -1.66 -11.21 -9.79
CA TYR A 99 -1.40 -9.80 -10.08
C TYR A 99 -2.19 -8.93 -9.11
N LEU A 100 -1.56 -7.90 -8.54
CA LEU A 100 -2.23 -6.88 -7.73
C LEU A 100 -2.17 -5.55 -8.48
N SER A 101 -3.29 -4.86 -8.56
CA SER A 101 -3.28 -3.47 -9.00
C SER A 101 -2.54 -2.59 -7.99
N SER A 102 -2.17 -1.38 -8.39
CA SER A 102 -1.57 -0.43 -7.46
C SER A 102 -2.47 -0.13 -6.25
N GLY A 103 -3.80 -0.10 -6.47
CA GLY A 103 -4.78 0.07 -5.39
C GLY A 103 -4.82 -1.12 -4.45
N ASP A 104 -4.85 -2.35 -4.98
CA ASP A 104 -4.86 -3.55 -4.15
C ASP A 104 -3.59 -3.64 -3.31
N PHE A 105 -2.42 -3.42 -3.93
CA PHE A 105 -1.14 -3.45 -3.23
C PHE A 105 -1.10 -2.43 -2.06
N ILE A 106 -1.49 -1.18 -2.32
CA ILE A 106 -1.54 -0.13 -1.30
C ILE A 106 -2.56 -0.50 -0.20
N GLY A 107 -3.76 -0.93 -0.61
CA GLY A 107 -4.85 -1.25 0.31
C GLY A 107 -4.56 -2.44 1.22
N ILE A 108 -3.94 -3.50 0.69
CA ILE A 108 -3.52 -4.69 1.44
C ILE A 108 -2.53 -4.29 2.55
N ILE A 109 -1.53 -3.48 2.22
CA ILE A 109 -0.52 -3.02 3.19
C ILE A 109 -1.16 -2.08 4.21
N ALA A 110 -1.97 -1.10 3.76
CA ALA A 110 -2.66 -0.18 4.66
C ALA A 110 -3.63 -0.90 5.62
N THR A 111 -4.29 -1.97 5.15
CA THR A 111 -5.15 -2.83 5.99
C THR A 111 -4.32 -3.59 7.02
N TYR A 112 -3.20 -4.17 6.61
CA TYR A 112 -2.30 -4.90 7.51
C TYR A 112 -1.74 -4.02 8.64
N LEU A 113 -1.49 -2.74 8.34
CA LEU A 113 -0.96 -1.77 9.29
C LEU A 113 -2.03 -1.10 10.17
N ASP A 114 -3.29 -1.54 10.09
CA ASP A 114 -4.44 -0.91 10.78
C ASP A 114 -4.55 0.62 10.52
N ILE A 115 -4.06 1.09 9.37
CA ILE A 115 -4.11 2.52 8.98
C ILE A 115 -5.51 2.91 8.49
N ILE A 116 -6.22 1.94 7.94
CA ILE A 116 -7.61 2.11 7.56
C ILE A 116 -8.41 1.98 8.86
N ASP A 117 -9.16 3.02 9.22
CA ASP A 117 -10.33 2.88 10.09
C ASP A 117 -11.33 1.98 9.36
N ALA A 118 -11.05 0.68 9.32
CA ALA A 118 -12.00 -0.30 8.85
C ALA A 118 -13.23 -0.09 9.73
N PRO A 119 -14.43 0.16 9.18
CA PRO A 119 -15.64 0.10 9.98
C PRO A 119 -15.62 -1.28 10.62
N ALA A 120 -15.39 -1.33 11.94
CA ALA A 120 -14.99 -2.51 12.68
C ALA A 120 -15.54 -3.77 12.03
N MET A 121 -14.69 -4.50 11.29
CA MET A 121 -15.08 -5.80 10.77
C MET A 121 -15.11 -6.69 12.00
N LYS A 122 -16.24 -6.64 12.73
CA LYS A 122 -16.57 -7.63 13.73
C LYS A 122 -16.57 -8.95 12.98
N TRP A 123 -15.48 -9.69 13.09
CA TRP A 123 -15.50 -11.11 12.84
C TRP A 123 -16.52 -11.67 13.81
N ILE A 124 -17.75 -11.90 13.33
CA ILE A 124 -18.72 -12.71 14.05
C ILE A 124 -18.31 -14.14 13.67
N PRO A 125 -17.78 -14.94 14.61
CA PRO A 125 -17.61 -16.37 14.37
C PRO A 125 -18.94 -16.90 13.85
N THR A 126 -18.99 -17.33 12.60
CA THR A 126 -20.13 -18.12 12.13
C THR A 126 -20.00 -19.45 12.85
N ASP A 127 -20.87 -19.62 13.84
CA ASP A 127 -21.13 -20.80 14.65
C ASP A 127 -20.31 -22.03 14.27
N THR A 128 -19.49 -22.48 15.23
CA THR A 128 -19.16 -23.90 15.40
C THR A 128 -20.45 -24.70 15.21
N LYS A 129 -20.56 -25.38 14.07
CA LYS A 129 -21.58 -26.40 13.86
C LYS A 129 -21.27 -27.56 14.80
N GLU A 130 -22.20 -27.72 15.74
CA GLU A 130 -22.54 -28.90 16.57
C GLU A 130 -21.48 -29.45 17.53
#